data_AF-A0A9X1HJ93-F1
#
_entry.id   AF-A0A9X1HJ93-F1
#
_cell.length_a   1.000
_cell.length_b   1.000
_cell.length_c   1.000
_cell.angle_alpha   90.00
_cell.angle_beta   90.00
_cell.angle_gamma   90.00
#
_symmetry.space_group_name_H-M   'P 1'
#
loop_
_entity.id
_entity.type
_entity.pdbx_description
1 polymer ?
#
loop_
_entity_poly.entity_id
_entity_poly.type
_entity_poly.pdbx_seq_one_letter_code
_entity_poly.pdbx_strand_id
1 'polypeptide(L)'
;MSNGKISIEERRNRIAAIQSVIPGLGHIYKGHYGLGVIILLLSPLILWAGLILGWATFGFGLFLPFAFIAFIAYQAYHLNDRRKHHAGIL
;
A
#
# COMPACT_ATOMS: atom_id res chain seq x y z
N MET A 1 18.15 -25.47 -5.57
CA MET A 1 16.70 -25.16 -5.73
C MET A 1 16.35 -23.92 -4.91
N SER A 2 16.41 -22.72 -5.51
CA SER A 2 16.12 -21.42 -4.84
C SER A 2 15.19 -20.50 -5.66
N ASN A 3 15.17 -20.65 -7.00
CA ASN A 3 14.39 -19.79 -7.89
C ASN A 3 12.87 -19.77 -7.62
N GLY A 4 12.29 -20.85 -7.12
CA GLY A 4 10.85 -20.91 -6.83
C GLY A 4 10.41 -19.97 -5.71
N LYS A 5 11.14 -19.91 -4.60
CA LYS A 5 10.75 -19.10 -3.42
C LYS A 5 10.84 -17.60 -3.69
N ILE A 6 11.90 -17.17 -4.37
CA ILE A 6 12.11 -15.77 -4.76
C ILE A 6 10.97 -15.29 -5.68
N SER A 7 10.51 -16.14 -6.61
CA SER A 7 9.39 -15.79 -7.51
C SER A 7 8.03 -15.64 -6.80
N ILE A 8 7.83 -16.36 -5.69
CA ILE A 8 6.58 -16.28 -4.92
C ILE A 8 6.56 -15.03 -4.05
N GLU A 9 7.66 -14.72 -3.35
CA GLU A 9 7.76 -13.47 -2.58
C GLU A 9 7.58 -12.24 -3.47
N GLU A 10 8.21 -12.23 -4.65
CA GLU A 10 8.06 -11.14 -5.62
C GLU A 10 6.60 -10.94 -6.07
N ARG A 11 5.89 -12.03 -6.38
CA ARG A 11 4.46 -11.96 -6.72
C ARG A 11 3.63 -11.37 -5.58
N ARG A 12 3.92 -11.78 -4.34
CA ARG A 12 3.20 -11.30 -3.15
C ARG A 12 3.47 -9.83 -2.86
N ASN A 13 4.72 -9.39 -3.05
CA ASN A 13 5.08 -7.98 -2.95
C ASN A 13 4.34 -7.15 -3.99
N ARG A 14 4.22 -7.63 -5.24
CA ARG A 14 3.43 -6.97 -6.28
C ARG A 14 1.94 -6.93 -5.94
N ILE A 15 1.36 -8.02 -5.45
CA ILE A 15 -0.04 -8.05 -5.03
C ILE A 15 -0.29 -7.05 -3.90
N ALA A 16 0.59 -6.99 -2.89
CA ALA A 16 0.50 -6.01 -1.81
C ALA A 16 0.60 -4.56 -2.32
N ALA A 17 1.47 -4.30 -3.29
CA ALA A 17 1.60 -2.99 -3.91
C ALA A 17 0.33 -2.59 -4.68
N ILE A 18 -0.23 -3.50 -5.47
CA ILE A 18 -1.47 -3.28 -6.22
C ILE A 18 -2.66 -3.08 -5.28
N GLN A 19 -2.75 -3.87 -4.21
CA GLN A 19 -3.80 -3.71 -3.20
C GLN A 19 -3.72 -2.37 -2.47
N SER A 20 -2.55 -1.71 -2.47
CA SER A 20 -2.37 -0.39 -1.86
C SER A 20 -2.98 0.75 -2.67
N VAL A 21 -3.63 0.48 -3.81
CA VAL A 21 -4.58 1.40 -4.46
C VAL A 21 -5.64 1.86 -3.45
N ILE A 22 -6.07 0.96 -2.56
CA ILE A 22 -6.78 1.34 -1.34
C ILE A 22 -5.71 1.42 -0.25
N PRO A 23 -5.35 2.64 0.21
CA PRO A 23 -4.25 2.79 1.13
C PRO A 23 -4.47 1.97 2.42
N GLY A 24 -3.45 1.23 2.83
CA GLY A 24 -3.49 0.37 4.02
C GLY A 24 -3.84 -1.09 3.75
N LEU A 25 -4.50 -1.44 2.63
CA LEU A 25 -4.83 -2.85 2.34
C LEU A 25 -3.60 -3.71 2.07
N GLY A 26 -2.60 -3.23 1.34
CA GLY A 26 -1.36 -3.98 1.11
C GLY A 26 -0.59 -4.30 2.40
N HIS A 27 -0.68 -3.40 3.39
CA HIS A 27 -0.09 -3.61 4.72
C HIS A 27 -0.86 -4.68 5.50
N ILE A 28 -2.19 -4.64 5.45
CA ILE A 28 -3.04 -5.70 6.02
C ILE A 28 -2.76 -7.03 5.32
N TYR A 29 -2.58 -7.05 4.01
CA TYR A 29 -2.24 -8.25 3.24
C TYR A 29 -0.93 -8.90 3.72
N LYS A 30 0.10 -8.11 4.04
CA LYS A 30 1.35 -8.59 4.63
C LYS A 30 1.31 -8.85 6.14
N GLY A 31 0.13 -8.84 6.75
CA GLY A 31 -0.07 -9.11 8.17
C GLY A 31 0.28 -7.95 9.10
N HIS A 32 0.51 -6.74 8.57
CA HIS A 32 0.74 -5.52 9.35
C HIS A 32 -0.59 -4.82 9.68
N TYR A 33 -1.46 -5.51 10.43
CA TYR A 33 -2.83 -5.05 10.68
C TYR A 33 -2.91 -3.68 11.36
N GLY A 34 -2.14 -3.44 12.42
CA GLY A 34 -2.19 -2.17 13.14
C GLY A 34 -1.86 -0.97 12.24
N LEU A 35 -0.71 -1.05 11.56
CA LEU A 35 -0.28 0.00 10.65
C LEU A 35 -1.20 0.13 9.42
N GLY A 36 -1.66 -1.00 8.87
CA GLY A 36 -2.59 -0.99 7.74
C GLY A 36 -3.96 -0.39 8.07
N VAL A 37 -4.52 -0.66 9.25
CA VAL A 37 -5.77 -0.06 9.72
C VAL A 37 -5.61 1.44 9.99
N ILE A 38 -4.50 1.86 10.62
CA ILE A 38 -4.20 3.28 10.83
C ILE A 38 -4.15 4.00 9.49
N ILE A 39 -3.41 3.47 8.51
CA ILE A 39 -3.35 4.06 7.16
C ILE A 39 -4.75 4.09 6.54
N LEU A 40 -5.52 3.00 6.60
CA LEU A 40 -6.86 2.94 6.02
C LEU A 40 -7.80 4.01 6.60
N LEU A 41 -7.73 4.26 7.91
CA LEU A 41 -8.56 5.25 8.59
C LEU A 41 -8.11 6.70 8.35
N LEU A 42 -6.80 6.97 8.26
CA LEU A 42 -6.29 8.32 8.00
C LEU A 42 -6.34 8.72 6.52
N SER A 43 -6.29 7.75 5.61
CA SER A 43 -6.18 8.02 4.17
C SER A 43 -7.33 8.85 3.60
N PRO A 44 -8.60 8.65 3.97
CA PRO A 44 -9.69 9.52 3.53
C PRO A 44 -9.44 11.00 3.85
N LEU A 45 -8.91 11.29 5.04
CA LEU A 45 -8.60 12.67 5.45
C LEU A 45 -7.46 13.26 4.61
N ILE A 46 -6.40 12.50 4.35
CA ILE A 46 -5.26 12.94 3.54
C ILE A 46 -5.69 13.19 2.08
N LEU A 47 -6.48 12.27 1.51
CA LEU A 47 -7.01 12.42 0.15
C LEU A 47 -7.95 13.63 0.04
N TRP A 48 -8.80 13.84 1.04
CA TRP A 48 -9.71 14.98 1.07
C TRP A 48 -8.97 16.32 1.21
N ALA A 49 -7.98 16.39 2.11
CA ALA A 49 -7.12 17.56 2.24
C ALA A 49 -6.34 17.84 0.94
N GLY A 50 -5.84 16.80 0.27
CA GLY A 50 -5.18 16.89 -1.03
C GLY A 50 -6.10 17.41 -2.14
N LEU A 51 -7.38 17.02 -2.14
CA LEU A 51 -8.37 17.52 -3.09
C LEU A 51 -8.66 19.01 -2.86
N ILE A 52 -8.84 19.43 -1.60
CA ILE A 52 -9.02 20.84 -1.23
C ILE A 52 -7.79 21.66 -1.63
N LEU A 53 -6.60 21.16 -1.33
CA LEU A 53 -5.34 21.81 -1.69
C LEU A 53 -5.20 21.92 -3.21
N GLY A 54 -5.55 20.85 -3.93
CA GLY A 54 -5.63 20.84 -5.39
C GLY A 54 -6.53 21.97 -5.91
N TRP A 55 -7.71 22.15 -5.32
CA TRP A 55 -8.60 23.24 -5.68
C TRP A 55 -8.00 24.63 -5.36
N ALA A 56 -7.41 24.79 -4.17
CA ALA A 56 -6.84 26.05 -3.70
C ALA A 56 -5.59 26.50 -4.49
N THR A 57 -4.88 25.57 -5.12
CA THR A 57 -3.61 25.84 -5.82
C THR A 57 -3.69 25.54 -7.32
N PHE A 58 -4.85 25.70 -7.97
CA PHE A 58 -5.00 25.45 -9.42
C PHE A 58 -4.50 24.07 -9.90
N GLY A 59 -4.74 23.03 -9.09
CA GLY A 59 -4.42 21.64 -9.41
C GLY A 59 -3.07 21.14 -8.87
N PHE A 60 -2.12 22.03 -8.51
CA PHE A 60 -0.80 21.59 -8.01
C PHE A 60 -0.88 20.70 -6.77
N GLY A 61 -1.80 20.99 -5.85
CA GLY A 61 -2.04 20.20 -4.63
C GLY A 61 -2.52 18.77 -4.88
N LEU A 62 -3.02 18.44 -6.08
CA LEU A 62 -3.38 17.07 -6.46
C LEU A 62 -2.16 16.15 -6.52
N PHE A 63 -0.94 16.68 -6.61
CA PHE A 63 0.26 15.85 -6.48
C PHE A 63 0.33 15.12 -5.13
N LEU A 64 -0.21 15.72 -4.07
CA LEU A 64 -0.18 15.15 -2.72
C LEU A 64 -0.90 13.78 -2.62
N PRO A 65 -2.17 13.62 -3.04
CA PRO A 65 -2.85 12.32 -2.97
C PRO A 65 -2.18 11.26 -3.85
N PHE A 66 -1.68 11.62 -5.04
CA PHE A 66 -0.98 10.67 -5.91
C PHE A 66 0.36 10.23 -5.30
N ALA A 67 1.16 11.16 -4.80
CA ALA A 67 2.42 10.87 -4.13
C ALA A 67 2.20 10.01 -2.87
N PHE A 68 1.14 10.29 -2.11
CA PHE A 68 0.74 9.51 -0.95
C PHE A 68 0.43 8.05 -1.32
N ILE A 69 -0.45 7.81 -2.30
CA ILE A 69 -0.80 6.44 -2.73
C ILE A 69 0.44 5.70 -3.25
N ALA A 70 1.25 6.35 -4.08
CA ALA A 70 2.48 5.77 -4.60
C ALA A 70 3.45 5.39 -3.47
N PHE A 71 3.59 6.25 -2.46
CA PHE A 71 4.43 5.97 -1.30
C PHE A 71 3.91 4.79 -0.47
N ILE A 72 2.60 4.71 -0.21
CA ILE A 72 2.00 3.57 0.50
C ILE A 72 2.17 2.27 -0.29
N ALA A 73 2.02 2.30 -1.61
CA ALA A 73 2.27 1.14 -2.46
C ALA A 73 3.74 0.70 -2.44
N TYR A 74 4.68 1.66 -2.51
CA TYR A 74 6.11 1.40 -2.40
C TYR A 74 6.47 0.77 -1.05
N GLN A 75 5.95 1.33 0.05
CA GLN A 75 6.11 0.78 1.39
C GLN A 75 5.58 -0.65 1.45
N ALA A 76 4.33 -0.87 1.01
CA ALA A 76 3.71 -2.19 1.01
C ALA A 76 4.49 -3.21 0.18
N TYR A 77 5.15 -2.81 -0.92
CA TYR A 77 6.01 -3.69 -1.70
C TYR A 77 7.27 -4.13 -0.93
N HIS A 78 7.94 -3.20 -0.23
CA HIS A 78 9.21 -3.48 0.47
C HIS A 78 9.05 -4.04 1.88
N LEU A 79 7.85 -3.94 2.47
CA LEU A 79 7.58 -4.50 3.78
C LEU A 79 7.78 -6.01 3.79
N ASN A 80 8.46 -6.52 4.83
CA ASN A 80 8.54 -7.96 5.04
C ASN A 80 7.15 -8.53 5.26
N ASP A 81 6.91 -9.77 4.82
CA ASP A 81 5.66 -10.42 5.15
C ASP A 81 5.69 -11.05 6.55
N ARG A 82 4.69 -10.73 7.37
CA ARG A 82 4.51 -11.32 8.71
C ARG A 82 3.49 -12.45 8.72
N ARG A 83 2.72 -12.64 7.65
CA ARG A 83 1.80 -13.78 7.60
C ARG A 83 2.62 -15.05 7.44
N LYS A 84 2.53 -15.94 8.43
CA LYS A 84 2.95 -17.33 8.27
C LYS A 84 1.92 -18.02 7.37
N HIS A 85 1.92 -17.70 6.08
CA HIS A 85 1.11 -18.45 5.12
C HIS A 85 1.67 -19.87 5.05
N HIS A 86 0.82 -20.85 5.33
CA HIS A 86 1.08 -22.20 4.85
C HIS A 86 1.13 -22.09 3.32
N ALA A 87 2.24 -22.55 2.73
CA ALA A 87 2.44 -22.53 1.29
C ALA A 87 1.25 -23.23 0.62
N GLY A 88 0.33 -22.48 0.00
CA GLY A 88 -0.86 -23.10 -0.60
C GLY A 88 -2.06 -22.21 -0.92
N ILE A 89 -2.08 -20.92 -0.55
CA ILE A 89 -3.18 -20.04 -0.96
C ILE A 89 -2.58 -18.87 -1.74
N LEU A 90 -2.66 -19.02 -3.07
CA LEU A 90 -2.48 -17.98 -4.09
C LEU A 90 -3.78 -17.17 -4.21
#